data_AF-A0A2E7LPZ5-F1
#
_entry.id   AF-A0A2E7LPZ5-F1
#
_cell.length_a   1.000
_cell.length_b   1.000
_cell.length_c   1.000
_cell.angle_alpha   90.00
_cell.angle_beta   90.00
_cell.angle_gamma   90.00
#
_symmetry.space_group_name_H-M   'P 1'
#
loop_
_entity.id
_entity.type
_entity.pdbx_description
1 polymer ?
#
loop_
_entity_poly.entity_id
_entity_poly.type
_entity_poly.pdbx_seq_one_letter_code
_entity_poly.pdbx_strand_id
1 'polypeptide(L)' 'MNGEVVWTETTGYTGTTGGGKTFGIYDSESPSPMEMVLHGHAACSLIDVIDGLKHRKENLEFIKVEIEADRADESPK' A
#
# COMPACT_ATOMS: atom_id res chain seq x y z
N MET A 1 14.21 -5.49 3.92
CA MET A 1 13.10 -4.81 4.63
C MET A 1 12.65 -5.73 5.74
N ASN A 2 12.39 -5.19 6.93
CA ASN A 2 11.86 -5.92 8.08
C ASN A 2 10.67 -5.15 8.66
N GLY A 3 9.80 -5.87 9.34
CA GLY A 3 8.61 -5.33 10.00
C GLY A 3 7.85 -6.48 10.66
N GLU A 4 6.87 -6.12 11.47
CA GLU A 4 6.01 -7.07 12.19
C GLU A 4 4.55 -6.64 12.08
N VAL A 5 3.66 -7.62 12.21
CA VAL A 5 2.22 -7.38 12.37
C VAL A 5 1.80 -8.08 13.65
N VAL A 6 1.16 -7.33 14.53
CA VAL A 6 0.63 -7.83 15.81
C VAL A 6 -0.88 -7.66 15.80
N TRP A 7 -1.57 -8.62 16.42
CA TRP A 7 -3.00 -8.51 16.69
C TRP A 7 -3.26 -8.58 18.19
N THR A 8 -4.15 -7.71 18.68
CA THR A 8 -4.74 -7.83 20.02
C THR A 8 -6.24 -7.56 19.96
N GLU A 9 -7.00 -8.06 20.93
CA GLU A 9 -8.44 -7.78 21.06
C GLU A 9 -8.73 -6.28 21.14
N THR A 10 -7.85 -5.50 21.78
CA THR A 10 -8.06 -4.06 22.02
C THR A 10 -7.71 -3.22 20.80
N THR A 11 -6.69 -3.60 20.04
CA THR A 11 -6.11 -2.76 18.98
C THR A 11 -6.35 -3.27 17.57
N GLY A 12 -6.90 -4.47 17.40
CA GLY A 12 -6.98 -5.11 16.10
C GLY A 12 -5.58 -5.40 15.52
N TYR A 13 -5.46 -5.40 14.20
CA TYR A 13 -4.19 -5.63 13.51
C TYR A 13 -3.39 -4.33 13.37
N THR A 14 -2.12 -4.38 13.78
CA THR A 14 -1.21 -3.23 13.73
C THR A 14 0.10 -3.67 13.10
N GLY A 15 0.55 -2.97 12.06
CA GLY A 15 1.85 -3.18 11.43
C GLY A 15 2.90 -2.20 11.94
N THR A 16 4.12 -2.66 12.18
CA THR A 16 5.28 -1.83 12.50
C THR A 16 6.41 -2.10 11.51
N THR A 17 6.88 -1.05 10.82
CA THR A 17 8.03 -1.15 9.90
C THR A 17 9.36 -1.14 10.68
N GLY A 18 10.43 -1.66 10.09
CA GLY A 18 11.77 -1.62 10.69
C GLY A 18 12.30 -0.21 10.99
N GLY A 19 11.71 0.83 10.40
CA GLY A 19 11.97 2.23 10.73
C GLY A 19 11.12 2.81 11.86
N GLY A 20 10.31 1.99 12.54
CA GLY A 20 9.50 2.38 13.70
C GLY A 20 8.16 3.03 13.37
N LYS A 21 7.74 3.08 12.10
CA LYS A 21 6.40 3.57 11.73
C LYS A 21 5.36 2.49 12.02
N THR A 22 4.26 2.88 12.65
CA THR A 22 3.15 2.01 13.04
C THR A 22 1.84 2.47 12.41
N PHE A 23 1.02 1.52 11.94
CA PHE A 23 -0.28 1.80 11.31
C PHE A 23 -1.27 0.65 11.52
N GLY A 24 -2.57 0.99 11.56
CA GLY A 24 -3.67 0.01 11.61
C GLY A 24 -3.82 -0.73 10.28
N ILE A 25 -4.38 -1.93 10.35
CA ILE A 25 -4.69 -2.78 9.21
C ILE A 25 -6.05 -3.42 9.47
N TYR A 26 -6.93 -3.46 8.45
CA TYR A 26 -8.18 -4.21 8.50
C TYR A 26 -9.14 -3.77 9.64
N ASP A 27 -9.42 -2.47 9.72
CA ASP A 27 -10.42 -1.89 10.62
C ASP A 27 -11.27 -0.84 9.87
N SER A 28 -12.13 -0.09 10.57
CA SER A 28 -13.02 0.88 9.91
C SER A 28 -12.28 2.10 9.34
N GLU A 29 -11.07 2.40 9.85
CA GLU A 29 -10.28 3.58 9.48
C GLU A 29 -9.02 3.20 8.67
N SER A 30 -8.75 1.91 8.48
CA SER A 30 -7.53 1.39 7.87
C SER A 30 -7.82 0.42 6.73
N PRO A 31 -7.04 0.44 5.64
CA PRO A 31 -7.24 -0.47 4.51
C PRO A 31 -7.08 -1.93 4.92
N SER A 32 -7.78 -2.81 4.19
CA SER A 32 -7.56 -4.24 4.25
C SER A 32 -6.16 -4.60 3.71
N PRO A 33 -5.60 -5.78 4.08
CA PRO A 33 -4.30 -6.20 3.59
C PRO A 33 -4.21 -6.23 2.06
N MET A 34 -5.30 -6.63 1.38
CA MET A 34 -5.33 -6.67 -0.08
C MET A 34 -5.36 -5.28 -0.71
N GLU A 35 -6.11 -4.33 -0.12
CA GLU A 35 -6.09 -2.93 -0.59
C GLU A 35 -4.71 -2.30 -0.40
N MET A 36 -4.02 -2.62 0.70
CA MET A 36 -2.65 -2.16 0.93
C MET A 36 -1.67 -2.71 -0.11
N VAL A 37 -1.77 -3.99 -0.47
CA VAL A 37 -0.95 -4.60 -1.54
C VAL A 37 -1.23 -3.90 -2.87
N LEU A 38 -2.49 -3.68 -3.21
CA LEU A 38 -2.90 -3.04 -4.46
C LEU A 38 -2.35 -1.60 -4.57
N HIS A 39 -2.51 -0.80 -3.51
CA HIS A 39 -1.97 0.56 -3.45
C HIS A 39 -0.44 0.59 -3.41
N GLY A 40 0.18 -0.36 -2.70
CA GLY A 40 1.64 -0.50 -2.68
C GLY A 40 2.20 -0.76 -4.07
N HIS A 41 1.55 -1.63 -4.85
CA HIS A 41 1.91 -1.89 -6.24
C HIS A 41 1.75 -0.65 -7.14
N ALA A 42 0.60 0.03 -7.02
CA ALA A 42 0.32 1.24 -7.80
C ALA A 42 1.30 2.37 -7.49
N ALA A 43 1.57 2.61 -6.21
CA ALA A 43 2.50 3.63 -5.75
C ALA A 43 3.93 3.31 -6.22
N CYS A 44 4.38 2.06 -6.08
CA CYS A 44 5.70 1.65 -6.56
C CYS A 44 5.85 1.90 -8.08
N SER A 45 4.84 1.54 -8.86
CA SER A 45 4.83 1.78 -10.31
C SER A 45 4.82 3.28 -10.65
N LEU A 46 4.05 4.08 -9.92
CA LEU A 46 3.97 5.52 -10.13
C LEU A 46 5.29 6.24 -9.78
N ILE A 47 6.00 5.78 -8.75
CA ILE A 47 7.33 6.29 -8.38
C ILE A 47 8.29 6.14 -9.57
N ASP A 48 8.33 4.96 -10.20
CA ASP A 48 9.20 4.71 -11.36
C ASP A 48 8.86 5.62 -12.55
N VAL A 49 7.56 5.87 -12.79
CA VAL A 49 7.12 6.82 -13.83
C VAL A 49 7.63 8.24 -13.51
N ILE A 50 7.42 8.71 -12.27
CA ILE A 50 7.84 10.04 -11.84
C ILE A 50 9.36 10.21 -11.93
N ASP A 51 10.13 9.24 -11.46
CA ASP A 51 11.58 9.29 -11.51
C ASP A 51 12.10 9.18 -12.95
N GLY A 52 11.45 8.37 -13.79
CA GLY A 52 11.73 8.24 -15.22
C GLY A 52 11.50 9.52 -16.03
N LEU A 53 10.64 10.43 -15.57
CA LEU A 53 10.45 11.74 -16.22
C LEU A 53 11.68 12.65 -16.09
N LYS A 54 12.57 12.42 -15.10
CA LYS A 54 13.78 13.21 -14.86
C LYS A 54 13.45 14.71 -14.74
N HIS A 55 14.04 15.57 -15.57
CA HIS A 55 13.78 17.01 -15.59
C HIS A 55 12.40 17.37 -16.17
N ARG A 56 11.75 16.47 -16.93
CA ARG A 56 10.44 16.76 -17.54
C ARG A 56 9.30 16.84 -16.52
N LYS A 57 9.53 16.40 -15.28
CA LYS A 57 8.55 16.50 -14.19
C LYS A 57 8.31 17.93 -13.73
N GLU A 58 9.17 18.89 -14.08
CA GLU A 58 9.03 20.31 -13.70
C GLU A 58 7.73 20.93 -14.23
N ASN A 59 7.18 20.40 -15.34
CA ASN A 59 5.91 20.84 -15.92
C ASN A 59 4.72 19.92 -15.58
N LEU A 60 4.92 18.94 -14.68
CA LEU A 60 3.89 17.97 -14.32
C LEU A 60 3.07 18.51 -13.14
N GLU A 61 1.82 18.89 -13.40
CA GLU A 61 0.91 19.38 -12.36
C GLU A 61 0.22 18.25 -11.59
N PHE A 62 -0.10 17.14 -12.28
CA PHE A 62 -0.87 16.05 -11.70
C PHE A 62 -0.60 14.72 -12.40
N ILE A 63 -0.62 13.64 -11.63
CA ILE A 63 -0.68 12.28 -12.14
C ILE A 63 -1.57 11.45 -11.22
N LYS A 64 -2.33 10.53 -11.80
CA LYS A 64 -3.17 9.57 -11.08
C LYS A 64 -2.98 8.21 -11.72
N VAL A 65 -2.92 7.18 -10.88
CA VAL A 65 -3.04 5.79 -11.30
C VAL A 65 -4.37 5.28 -10.76
N GLU A 66 -5.23 4.83 -11.66
CA GLU A 66 -6.45 4.11 -11.32
C GLU A 66 -6.14 2.61 -11.39
N ILE A 67 -6.50 1.88 -10.35
CA ILE A 67 -6.19 0.46 -10.18
C ILE A 67 -7.44 -0.31 -9.81
N GLU A 68 -7.58 -1.47 -10.42
CA GLU A 68 -8.60 -2.47 -10.12
C GLU A 68 -7.95 -3.84 -10.11
N ALA A 69 -8.50 -4.76 -9.33
CA ALA A 69 -8.03 -6.13 -9.26
C ALA A 69 -9.16 -7.07 -8.88
N ASP A 70 -9.21 -8.22 -9.54
CA ASP A 70 -10.10 -9.31 -9.19
C ASP A 70 -9.45 -10.24 -8.17
N ARG A 71 -10.23 -10.67 -7.17
CA ARG A 71 -9.82 -11.74 -6.27
C ARG A 71 -10.34 -13.06 -6.81
N ALA A 72 -9.55 -14.12 -6.64
CA ALA A 72 -10.03 -15.47 -6.94
C ALA A 72 -11.27 -15.78 -6.10
N ASP A 73 -12.25 -16.44 -6.72
CA ASP A 73 -13.50 -16.84 -6.06
C ASP A 73 -13.25 -17.88 -4.96
N GLU A 74 -12.24 -18.72 -5.15
CA GLU A 74 -11.85 -19.77 -4.20
C GLU A 74 -10.62 -19.36 -3.39
N SER A 75 -10.62 -19.74 -2.11
CA SER A 75 -9.44 -19.62 -1.25
C SER A 75 -8.28 -20.49 -1.77
N PRO A 76 -7.02 -20.09 -1.55
CA PRO A 76 -5.85 -20.91 -1.86
C PRO A 76 -5.94 -22.30 -1.17
N LYS A 77 -5.50 -23.36 -1.88
CA LYS A 77 -5.44 -24.74 -1.37
C LYS A 77 -4.16 -25.00 -0.57
#